data_AF-A0A956QU42-F1
#
_entry.id   AF-A0A956QU42-F1
#
_cell.length_a   1.000
_cell.length_b   1.000
_cell.length_c   1.000
_cell.angle_alpha   90.00
_cell.angle_beta   90.00
_cell.angle_gamma   90.00
#
_symmetry.space_group_name_H-M   'P 1'
#
loop_
_entity.id
_entity.type
_entity.pdbx_description
1 polymer ?
#
loop_
_entity_poly.entity_id
_entity_poly.type
_entity_poly.pdbx_seq_one_letter_code
_entity_poly.pdbx_strand_id
1 'polypeptide(L)'
;MYLLLGSSNALTNRLWSKLRAAGQSAMFLNPHSFPADLLVAYDAQTPCHGHVLYQSNRPPLDLQDIEGIYWWFYDGIGHPPGDGTYFETETVFLNLLENLSCRWVNHPGTIRDHIYKPAQLQLALSLGATIPDTLVSND
;
A
#
# COMPACT_ATOMS: atom_id res chain seq x y z
N MET A 1 10.60 12.13 2.55
CA MET A 1 10.01 11.28 3.63
C MET A 1 9.72 9.88 3.12
N TYR A 2 10.00 8.83 3.91
CA TYR A 2 9.62 7.45 3.59
C TYR A 2 8.37 6.99 4.37
N LEU A 3 7.47 6.26 3.71
CA LEU A 3 6.33 5.64 4.39
C LEU A 3 6.51 4.13 4.49
N LEU A 4 6.16 3.58 5.65
CA LEU A 4 6.02 2.15 5.88
C LEU A 4 4.53 1.87 5.98
N LEU A 5 3.97 1.27 4.94
CA LEU A 5 2.54 1.03 4.81
C LEU A 5 2.18 -0.31 5.48
N GLY A 6 1.20 -0.25 6.39
CA GLY A 6 0.72 -1.38 7.18
C GLY A 6 1.02 -1.27 8.68
N SER A 7 0.65 -2.29 9.43
CA SER A 7 0.94 -2.39 10.87
C SER A 7 2.44 -2.59 11.14
N SER A 8 2.92 -2.09 12.28
CA SER A 8 4.31 -2.29 12.70
C SER A 8 4.55 -3.74 13.12
N ASN A 9 5.71 -4.27 12.76
CA ASN A 9 6.17 -5.60 13.13
C ASN A 9 7.70 -5.59 13.28
N ALA A 10 8.31 -6.73 13.62
CA ALA A 10 9.75 -6.81 13.80
C ALA A 10 10.57 -6.39 12.56
N LEU A 11 10.09 -6.72 11.35
CA LEU A 11 10.74 -6.38 10.09
C LEU A 11 10.63 -4.88 9.79
N THR A 12 9.42 -4.33 9.84
CA THR A 12 9.17 -2.92 9.53
C THR A 12 9.77 -1.99 10.57
N ASN A 13 9.81 -2.39 11.85
CA ASN A 13 10.55 -1.67 12.90
C ASN A 13 12.06 -1.66 12.61
N ARG A 14 12.63 -2.78 12.15
CA ARG A 14 14.06 -2.83 11.76
C ARG A 14 14.35 -1.93 10.57
N LEU A 15 13.46 -1.90 9.57
CA LEU A 15 13.58 -1.00 8.42
C LEU A 15 13.48 0.47 8.85
N TRP A 16 12.49 0.80 9.68
CA TRP A 16 12.33 2.12 10.26
C TRP A 16 13.59 2.60 10.99
N SER A 17 14.16 1.75 11.87
CA SER A 17 15.38 2.08 12.59
C SER A 17 16.58 2.30 11.66
N LYS A 18 16.72 1.50 10.60
CA LYS A 18 17.80 1.66 9.62
C LYS A 18 17.67 2.95 8.80
N LEU A 19 16.46 3.29 8.37
CA LEU A 19 16.20 4.55 7.66
C LEU A 19 16.57 5.75 8.54
N ARG A 20 16.13 5.73 9.80
CA ARG A 20 16.44 6.77 10.80
C ARG A 20 17.94 6.87 11.09
N ALA A 21 18.64 5.74 11.23
CA ALA A 21 20.09 5.71 11.42
C ALA A 21 20.86 6.27 10.22
N ALA A 22 20.29 6.18 9.02
CA ALA A 22 20.84 6.79 7.80
C ALA A 22 20.45 8.27 7.62
N GLY A 23 19.86 8.91 8.64
CA GLY A 23 19.42 10.30 8.60
C GLY A 23 18.13 10.54 7.82
N GLN A 24 17.40 9.48 7.45
CA GLN A 24 16.16 9.59 6.69
C GLN A 24 14.95 9.71 7.60
N SER A 25 13.98 10.54 7.20
CA SER A 25 12.67 10.61 7.85
C SER A 25 11.80 9.45 7.38
N ALA A 26 11.24 8.70 8.32
CA ALA A 26 10.36 7.57 8.04
C ALA A 26 9.21 7.51 9.05
N MET A 27 8.01 7.16 8.58
CA MET A 27 6.84 6.98 9.43
C MET A 27 5.98 5.78 8.99
N PHE A 28 5.18 5.29 9.93
CA PHE A 28 4.17 4.28 9.65
C PHE A 28 2.86 4.94 9.23
N LEU A 29 2.24 4.38 8.19
CA LEU A 29 0.88 4.71 7.78
C LEU A 29 0.07 3.42 7.80
N ASN A 30 -0.94 3.37 8.67
CA ASN A 30 -1.83 2.22 8.80
C ASN A 30 -3.08 2.45 7.94
N PRO A 31 -3.32 1.66 6.88
CA PRO A 31 -4.54 1.75 6.07
C PRO A 31 -5.83 1.62 6.88
N HIS A 32 -5.82 0.87 7.99
CA HIS A 32 -6.99 0.76 8.88
C HIS A 32 -7.40 2.08 9.54
N SER A 33 -6.53 3.09 9.54
CA SER A 33 -6.90 4.42 10.02
C SER A 33 -7.79 5.18 9.03
N PHE A 34 -7.86 4.77 7.76
CA PHE A 34 -8.76 5.37 6.78
C PHE A 34 -10.13 4.68 6.77
N PRO A 35 -11.25 5.41 6.67
CA PRO A 35 -11.37 6.87 6.65
C PRO A 35 -11.58 7.51 8.04
N ALA A 36 -11.70 6.70 9.09
CA ALA A 36 -12.15 7.15 10.40
C ALA A 36 -11.19 8.15 11.07
N ASP A 37 -9.88 7.90 11.02
CA ASP A 37 -8.83 8.69 11.68
C ASP A 37 -7.90 9.40 10.67
N LEU A 38 -8.05 9.11 9.39
CA LEU A 38 -7.20 9.57 8.30
C LEU A 38 -8.06 10.17 7.20
N LEU A 39 -7.82 11.44 6.89
CA LEU A 39 -8.45 12.14 5.78
C LEU A 39 -7.43 12.31 4.67
N VAL A 40 -7.88 12.07 3.43
CA VAL A 40 -7.06 12.26 2.23
C VAL A 40 -7.73 13.34 1.39
N ALA A 41 -6.94 14.30 0.95
CA ALA A 41 -7.32 15.24 -0.11
C ALA A 41 -6.22 15.27 -1.17
N TYR A 42 -6.57 15.06 -2.43
CA TYR A 42 -5.63 15.14 -3.54
C TYR A 42 -6.30 15.67 -4.81
N ASP A 43 -5.49 16.26 -5.68
CA ASP A 43 -5.91 16.72 -7.01
C ASP A 43 -5.82 15.56 -8.00
N ALA A 44 -6.96 15.16 -8.57
CA ALA A 44 -7.02 14.11 -9.58
C ALA A 44 -6.43 14.54 -10.95
N GLN A 45 -6.33 15.86 -11.21
CA GLN A 45 -5.69 16.39 -12.42
C GLN A 45 -4.17 16.42 -12.30
N THR A 46 -3.68 16.57 -11.06
CA THR A 46 -2.26 16.60 -10.73
C THR A 46 -1.95 15.48 -9.72
N PRO A 47 -1.77 14.23 -10.18
CA PRO A 47 -1.39 13.12 -9.32
C PRO A 47 -0.24 13.51 -8.39
N CYS A 48 -0.29 13.04 -7.13
CA CYS A 48 0.68 13.36 -6.07
C CYS A 48 0.59 14.76 -5.46
N HIS A 49 -0.32 15.62 -5.91
CA HIS A 49 -0.60 16.87 -5.21
C HIS A 49 -1.74 16.69 -4.21
N GLY A 50 -1.45 16.90 -2.94
CA GLY A 50 -2.42 16.73 -1.88
C GLY A 50 -1.77 16.52 -0.54
N HIS A 51 -2.57 16.14 0.44
CA HIS A 51 -2.10 15.88 1.78
C HIS A 51 -2.94 14.81 2.48
N VAL A 52 -2.31 14.15 3.44
CA VAL A 52 -2.96 13.31 4.43
C VAL A 52 -3.08 14.09 5.72
N LEU A 53 -4.29 14.22 6.24
CA LEU A 53 -4.55 14.73 7.58
C LEU A 53 -4.81 13.55 8.52
N TYR A 54 -4.27 13.65 9.72
CA TYR A 54 -4.63 12.77 10.81
C TYR A 54 -5.63 13.50 11.69
N GLN A 55 -6.68 12.82 12.17
CA GLN A 55 -7.58 13.41 13.17
C GLN A 55 -6.87 13.63 14.52
N SER A 56 -5.78 12.89 14.77
CA SER A 56 -4.85 13.19 15.86
C SER A 56 -4.08 14.50 15.59
N ASN A 57 -3.54 15.15 16.64
CA ASN A 57 -2.66 16.34 16.54
C ASN A 57 -1.28 16.10 15.88
N ARG A 58 -1.19 15.16 14.94
CA ARG A 58 0.00 14.95 14.10
C ARG A 58 0.02 16.02 13.00
N PRO A 59 1.22 16.46 12.58
CA PRO A 59 1.32 17.35 11.44
C PRO A 59 0.75 16.67 10.17
N PRO A 60 0.18 17.46 9.23
CA PRO A 60 -0.15 16.98 7.90
C PRO A 60 1.05 16.34 7.21
N LEU A 61 0.78 15.35 6.36
CA LEU A 61 1.75 14.78 5.45
C LEU A 61 1.42 15.23 4.04
N ASP A 62 2.27 16.07 3.46
CA ASP A 62 2.17 16.46 2.07
C ASP A 62 2.60 15.30 1.17
N LEU A 63 1.77 14.98 0.18
CA LEU A 63 2.00 13.81 -0.69
C LEU A 63 3.25 13.99 -1.56
N GLN A 64 3.63 15.23 -1.86
CA GLN A 64 4.81 15.58 -2.66
C GLN A 64 6.12 15.29 -1.90
N ASP A 65 6.08 15.26 -0.57
CA ASP A 65 7.25 15.02 0.28
C ASP A 65 7.58 13.52 0.39
N ILE A 66 6.74 12.65 -0.16
CA ILE A 66 6.92 11.21 -0.12
C ILE A 66 7.96 10.79 -1.17
N GLU A 67 9.12 10.35 -0.69
CA GLU A 67 10.25 9.90 -1.52
C GLU A 67 10.20 8.41 -1.85
N GLY A 68 9.51 7.64 -1.01
CA GLY A 68 9.28 6.23 -1.26
C GLY A 68 8.44 5.53 -0.20
N ILE A 69 7.82 4.43 -0.61
CA ILE A 69 6.89 3.66 0.17
C ILE A 69 7.34 2.19 0.19
N TYR A 70 7.45 1.65 1.41
CA TYR A 70 7.59 0.23 1.64
C TYR A 70 6.22 -0.35 2.02
N TRP A 71 5.65 -1.13 1.12
CA TRP A 71 4.41 -1.87 1.31
C TRP A 71 4.73 -3.31 1.70
N TRP A 72 4.57 -3.62 2.99
CA TRP A 72 4.85 -4.97 3.50
C TRP A 72 3.60 -5.86 3.52
N PHE A 73 2.45 -5.30 3.90
CA PHE A 73 1.19 -6.01 4.04
C PHE A 73 0.02 -5.03 3.96
N TYR A 74 -1.07 -5.48 3.37
CA TYR A 74 -2.32 -4.76 3.31
C TYR A 74 -3.45 -5.66 3.78
N ASP A 75 -4.20 -5.17 4.75
CA ASP A 75 -5.27 -5.90 5.44
C ASP A 75 -6.60 -5.14 5.35
N GLY A 76 -6.72 -4.30 4.32
CA GLY A 76 -7.87 -3.44 4.13
C GLY A 76 -7.79 -2.11 4.87
N ILE A 77 -8.83 -1.31 4.65
CA ILE A 77 -9.11 -0.07 5.35
C ILE A 77 -9.98 -0.32 6.59
N GLY A 78 -10.07 0.66 7.48
CA GLY A 78 -10.91 0.59 8.67
C GLY A 78 -12.33 0.99 8.31
N HIS A 79 -13.24 0.02 8.26
CA HIS A 79 -14.61 0.28 7.89
C HIS A 79 -15.58 -0.40 8.86
N PRO A 80 -16.68 0.24 9.25
CA PRO A 80 -17.74 -0.43 10.00
C PRO A 80 -18.21 -1.71 9.28
N PRO A 81 -18.33 -2.84 10.01
CA PRO A 81 -18.86 -4.07 9.43
C PRO A 81 -20.28 -3.89 8.89
N GLY A 82 -20.57 -4.48 7.74
CA GLY A 82 -21.90 -4.44 7.12
C GLY A 82 -22.21 -3.16 6.33
N ASP A 83 -21.26 -2.23 6.24
CA ASP A 83 -21.39 -1.08 5.36
C ASP A 83 -21.09 -1.48 3.90
N GLY A 84 -22.06 -1.25 3.02
CA GLY A 84 -21.96 -1.57 1.60
C GLY A 84 -20.97 -0.69 0.82
N THR A 85 -20.47 0.38 1.43
CA THR A 85 -19.52 1.32 0.80
C THR A 85 -18.06 0.88 0.91
N TYR A 86 -17.76 -0.23 1.59
CA TYR A 86 -16.38 -0.70 1.81
C TYR A 86 -15.51 -0.67 0.56
N PHE A 87 -15.99 -1.28 -0.53
CA PHE A 87 -15.23 -1.36 -1.78
C PHE A 87 -15.02 0.00 -2.44
N GLU A 88 -16.02 0.89 -2.37
CA GLU A 88 -15.91 2.24 -2.92
C GLU A 88 -14.88 3.05 -2.13
N THR A 89 -14.96 3.02 -0.80
CA THR A 89 -14.00 3.67 0.10
C THR A 89 -12.59 3.12 -0.08
N GLU A 90 -12.44 1.80 -0.19
CA GLU A 90 -11.15 1.14 -0.40
C GLU A 90 -10.54 1.51 -1.76
N THR A 91 -11.33 1.52 -2.82
CA THR A 91 -10.82 1.86 -4.17
C THR A 91 -10.35 3.30 -4.25
N VAL A 92 -10.98 4.25 -3.55
CA VAL A 92 -10.49 5.63 -3.45
C VAL A 92 -9.10 5.68 -2.80
N PHE A 93 -8.91 4.96 -1.68
CA PHE A 93 -7.64 4.93 -0.98
C PHE A 93 -6.54 4.24 -1.81
N LEU A 94 -6.86 3.11 -2.44
CA LEU A 94 -5.91 2.40 -3.30
C LEU A 94 -5.56 3.22 -4.55
N ASN A 95 -6.52 3.93 -5.15
CA ASN A 95 -6.28 4.79 -6.31
C ASN A 95 -5.32 5.94 -5.97
N LEU A 96 -5.47 6.56 -4.78
CA LEU A 96 -4.47 7.52 -4.29
C LEU A 96 -3.08 6.90 -4.29
N LEU A 97 -2.92 5.74 -3.62
CA LEU A 97 -1.62 5.09 -3.49
C LEU A 97 -1.01 4.74 -4.85
N GLU A 98 -1.79 4.18 -5.78
CA GLU A 98 -1.33 3.84 -7.13
C GLU A 98 -0.82 5.03 -7.93
N ASN A 99 -1.29 6.24 -7.62
CA ASN A 99 -0.93 7.44 -8.35
C ASN A 99 0.22 8.23 -7.71
N LEU A 100 0.78 7.78 -6.59
CA LEU A 100 1.94 8.44 -5.95
C LEU A 100 3.23 8.17 -6.74
N SER A 101 3.80 9.23 -7.30
CA SER A 101 5.05 9.29 -8.06
C SER A 101 6.26 9.28 -7.12
N CYS A 102 6.43 8.18 -6.40
CA CYS A 102 7.55 7.93 -5.50
C CYS A 102 8.15 6.55 -5.76
N ARG A 103 9.22 6.19 -5.06
CA ARG A 103 9.82 4.85 -5.16
C ARG A 103 8.97 3.83 -4.39
N TRP A 104 8.68 2.69 -4.98
CA TRP A 104 7.83 1.67 -4.36
C TRP A 104 8.55 0.35 -4.12
N VAL A 105 8.27 -0.27 -2.97
CA VAL A 105 8.66 -1.65 -2.65
C VAL A 105 7.54 -2.30 -1.83
N ASN A 106 6.55 -2.97 -2.41
CA ASN A 106 6.23 -3.08 -3.83
C ASN A 106 5.09 -2.11 -4.22
N HIS A 107 4.99 -1.81 -5.51
CA HIS A 107 3.90 -0.97 -6.02
C HIS A 107 2.55 -1.71 -5.95
N PRO A 108 1.44 -1.05 -5.57
CA PRO A 108 0.10 -1.68 -5.51
C PRO A 108 -0.29 -2.46 -6.76
N GLY A 109 -0.07 -1.89 -7.95
CA GLY A 109 -0.33 -2.57 -9.22
C GLY A 109 0.42 -3.91 -9.36
N THR A 110 1.68 -3.98 -8.93
CA THR A 110 2.47 -5.21 -8.96
C THR A 110 1.97 -6.24 -7.95
N ILE A 111 1.49 -5.80 -6.78
CA ILE A 111 0.89 -6.69 -5.77
C ILE A 111 -0.36 -7.36 -6.34
N ARG A 112 -1.20 -6.62 -7.08
CA ARG A 112 -2.39 -7.16 -7.75
C ARG A 112 -2.03 -8.28 -8.73
N ASP A 113 -0.94 -8.16 -9.46
CA ASP A 113 -0.50 -9.22 -10.37
C ASP A 113 0.05 -10.44 -9.59
N HIS A 114 0.69 -10.20 -8.44
CA HIS A 114 1.26 -11.22 -7.56
C HIS A 114 0.28 -11.96 -6.64
N ILE A 115 -1.04 -11.70 -6.68
CA ILE A 115 -2.01 -12.51 -5.93
C ILE A 115 -2.55 -13.70 -6.73
N TYR A 116 -2.50 -13.62 -8.06
CA TYR A 116 -3.08 -14.65 -8.94
C TYR A 116 -2.11 -15.81 -9.16
N LYS A 117 -2.19 -16.83 -8.29
CA LYS A 117 -1.34 -18.04 -8.39
C LYS A 117 -1.36 -18.70 -9.78
N PRO A 118 -2.51 -18.86 -10.47
CA PRO A 118 -2.50 -19.43 -11.82
C PRO A 118 -1.66 -18.60 -12.81
N ALA A 119 -1.75 -17.28 -12.74
CA ALA A 119 -0.95 -16.38 -13.58
C ALA A 119 0.55 -16.49 -13.25
N GLN A 120 0.90 -16.63 -11.97
CA GLN A 120 2.30 -16.84 -11.54
C GLN A 120 2.88 -18.13 -12.08
N LEU A 121 2.12 -19.23 -12.02
CA LEU A 121 2.55 -20.53 -12.54
C LEU A 121 2.73 -20.47 -14.06
N GLN A 122 1.81 -19.81 -14.77
CA GLN A 122 1.91 -19.62 -16.21
C GLN A 122 3.14 -18.79 -16.60
N LEU A 123 3.42 -17.70 -15.87
CA LEU A 123 4.60 -16.88 -16.08
C LEU A 123 5.90 -17.65 -15.77
N ALA A 124 5.93 -18.41 -14.68
CA ALA A 124 7.08 -19.23 -14.34
C ALA A 124 7.38 -20.27 -15.44
N LEU A 125 6.35 -20.93 -15.95
CA LEU A 125 6.47 -21.90 -17.03
C LEU A 125 6.97 -21.24 -18.34
N SER A 126 6.46 -20.06 -18.70
CA SER A 126 6.90 -19.35 -19.92
C SER A 126 8.36 -18.89 -19.84
N LEU A 127 8.88 -18.69 -18.63
CA LEU A 127 10.30 -18.39 -18.35
C LEU A 127 11.17 -19.66 -18.24
N GLY A 128 10.61 -20.85 -18.45
CA GLY A 128 11.33 -22.12 -18.44
C GLY A 128 11.50 -22.76 -17.05
N ALA A 129 10.79 -22.26 -16.03
CA ALA A 129 10.77 -22.91 -14.72
C ALA A 129 9.91 -24.18 -14.74
N THR A 130 10.31 -25.18 -13.95
CA THR A 130 9.46 -26.35 -13.67
C THR A 130 8.42 -25.95 -12.62
N ILE A 131 7.15 -26.25 -12.90
CA ILE A 131 6.03 -26.06 -11.96
C ILE A 131 5.43 -27.41 -11.54
N PRO A 132 4.75 -27.50 -10.39
CA PRO A 132 3.97 -28.70 -10.04
C PRO A 132 2.79 -28.91 -11.02
N ASP A 133 2.43 -30.17 -11.25
CA ASP A 133 1.19 -30.50 -11.96
C ASP A 133 -0.01 -29.86 -11.23
N THR A 134 -0.65 -28.88 -11.87
CA THR A 134 -1.66 -28.03 -11.25
C THR A 134 -2.94 -28.03 -12.09
N LEU A 135 -4.06 -28.42 -11.48
CA LEU A 135 -5.40 -28.31 -12.06
C LEU A 135 -6.19 -27.22 -11.31
N VAL A 136 -6.79 -26.29 -12.05
CA VAL A 136 -7.80 -25.35 -11.55
C VAL A 136 -9.15 -25.83 -12.08
N SER A 137 -10.07 -26.24 -11.21
CA SER A 137 -11.38 -26.77 -11.59
C SER A 137 -12.51 -26.20 -10.73
N ASN A 138 -13.69 -26.09 -11.32
CA ASN A 138 -14.96 -25.85 -10.66
C ASN A 138 -15.99 -26.99 -10.91
N ASP A 139 -15.52 -28.10 -11.49
CA ASP A 139 -16.25 -29.37 -11.61
C ASP A 139 -16.50 -29.98 -10.22
#